data_AF-N9VBD8-F1
#
_entry.id   AF-N9VBD8-F1
#
_cell.length_a   1.000
_cell.length_b   1.000
_cell.length_c   1.000
_cell.angle_alpha   90.00
_cell.angle_beta   90.00
_cell.angle_gamma   90.00
#
_symmetry.space_group_name_H-M   'P 1'
#
loop_
_entity.id
_entity.type
_entity.pdbx_description
1 polymer ?
#
loop_
_entity_poly.entity_id
_entity_poly.type
_entity_poly.pdbx_seq_one_letter_code
_entity_poly.pdbx_strand_id
1 'polypeptide(L)'
;MLESKIESIKSMSLQKKRAFIVDFCLNQKLKKYKSEISSHIKSISLLDFFINSLSEDYKKIFIENFIKKESNPYWYLDNWSKNAYYKKLNYLVNLFIEYVYCA
;
A
#
# COMPACT_ATOMS: atom_id res chain seq x y z
N MET A 1 10.31 -12.77 -17.34
CA MET A 1 9.35 -11.77 -17.91
C MET A 1 8.47 -11.10 -16.84
N LEU A 2 8.14 -11.76 -15.73
CA LEU A 2 7.50 -11.13 -14.56
C LEU A 2 8.51 -10.35 -13.69
N GLU A 3 9.67 -10.94 -13.43
CA GLU A 3 10.77 -10.32 -12.68
C GLU A 3 11.23 -8.98 -13.28
N SER A 4 11.33 -8.91 -14.61
CA SER A 4 11.69 -7.68 -15.32
C SER A 4 10.67 -6.55 -15.14
N LYS A 5 9.38 -6.88 -14.90
CA LYS A 5 8.35 -5.87 -14.58
C LYS A 5 8.46 -5.41 -13.12
N ILE A 6 8.75 -6.31 -12.19
CA ILE A 6 8.97 -5.98 -10.78
C ILE A 6 10.18 -5.04 -10.64
N GLU A 7 11.29 -5.35 -11.29
CA GLU A 7 12.49 -4.51 -11.29
C GLU A 7 12.25 -3.15 -11.95
N SER A 8 11.45 -3.11 -13.02
CA SER A 8 11.03 -1.85 -13.64
C SER A 8 10.27 -0.94 -12.68
N ILE A 9 9.37 -1.48 -11.85
CA ILE A 9 8.63 -0.68 -10.87
C ILE A 9 9.51 -0.34 -9.66
N LYS A 10 10.35 -1.27 -9.20
CA LYS A 10 11.31 -1.03 -8.10
C LYS A 10 12.36 0.02 -8.44
N SER A 11 12.72 0.20 -9.70
CA SER A 11 13.63 1.26 -10.14
C SER A 11 12.94 2.62 -10.31
N MET A 12 11.61 2.71 -10.22
CA MET A 12 10.90 3.99 -10.29
C MET A 12 11.15 4.87 -9.07
N SER A 13 10.89 6.17 -9.23
CA SER A 13 10.91 7.11 -8.12
C SER A 13 9.86 6.74 -7.07
N LEU A 14 10.12 7.09 -5.80
CA LEU A 14 9.20 6.85 -4.70
C LEU A 14 7.80 7.43 -4.98
N GLN A 15 7.73 8.58 -5.66
CA GLN A 15 6.47 9.20 -6.07
C GLN A 15 5.66 8.30 -6.99
N LYS A 16 6.28 7.73 -8.03
CA LYS A 16 5.60 6.82 -8.98
C LYS A 16 5.13 5.55 -8.30
N LYS A 17 5.95 4.97 -7.43
CA LYS A 17 5.55 3.79 -6.66
C LYS A 17 4.36 4.08 -5.74
N ARG A 18 4.36 5.24 -5.05
CA ARG A 18 3.22 5.67 -4.23
C ARG A 18 1.94 5.81 -5.06
N ALA A 19 2.04 6.41 -6.26
CA ALA A 19 0.89 6.53 -7.17
C ALA A 19 0.32 5.15 -7.55
N PHE A 20 1.19 4.20 -7.91
CA PHE A 20 0.78 2.81 -8.18
C PHE A 20 0.01 2.18 -7.02
N ILE A 21 0.46 2.37 -5.78
CA ILE A 21 -0.23 1.83 -4.59
C ILE A 21 -1.61 2.46 -4.42
N VAL A 22 -1.73 3.78 -4.62
CA VAL A 22 -3.02 4.48 -4.53
C VAL A 22 -4.00 3.93 -5.56
N ASP A 23 -3.57 3.77 -6.81
CA ASP A 23 -4.40 3.23 -7.89
C ASP A 23 -4.83 1.79 -7.61
N PHE A 24 -3.91 0.97 -7.08
CA PHE A 24 -4.23 -0.38 -6.65
C PHE A 24 -5.31 -0.39 -5.55
N CYS A 25 -5.16 0.43 -4.51
CA CYS A 25 -6.11 0.51 -3.40
C CYS A 25 -7.50 0.95 -3.89
N LEU A 26 -7.57 1.94 -4.79
CA LEU A 26 -8.81 2.38 -5.42
C LEU A 26 -9.48 1.25 -6.21
N ASN A 27 -8.71 0.53 -7.02
CA ASN A 27 -9.20 -0.60 -7.80
C ASN A 27 -9.77 -1.73 -6.92
N GLN A 28 -9.09 -2.08 -5.83
CA GLN A 28 -9.60 -3.08 -4.88
C GLN A 28 -10.90 -2.62 -4.21
N LYS A 29 -10.98 -1.34 -3.81
CA LYS A 29 -12.19 -0.76 -3.22
C LYS A 29 -13.37 -0.81 -4.21
N LEU A 30 -13.15 -0.47 -5.47
CA LEU A 30 -14.18 -0.54 -6.52
C LEU A 30 -14.63 -1.98 -6.77
N LYS A 31 -13.71 -2.96 -6.78
CA LYS A 31 -14.05 -4.38 -6.90
C LYS A 31 -14.92 -4.85 -5.75
N LYS A 32 -14.59 -4.44 -4.52
CA LYS A 32 -15.38 -4.76 -3.32
C LYS A 32 -16.81 -4.25 -3.39
N TYR A 33 -17.00 -2.99 -3.82
CA TYR A 33 -18.35 -2.43 -4.00
C TYR A 33 -19.17 -3.22 -5.04
N LYS A 34 -18.54 -3.70 -6.12
CA LYS A 34 -19.23 -4.54 -7.11
C LYS A 34 -19.61 -5.92 -6.57
N SER A 35 -18.75 -6.55 -5.75
CA SER A 35 -19.01 -7.89 -5.21
C SER A 35 -20.03 -7.91 -4.06
N GLU A 36 -20.10 -6.83 -3.27
CA GLU A 36 -21.11 -6.69 -2.20
C GLU A 36 -22.54 -6.60 -2.77
N ILE A 37 -22.70 -6.16 -4.02
CA ILE A 37 -23.98 -6.15 -4.74
C ILE A 37 -24.37 -7.57 -5.21
N SER A 38 -23.40 -8.50 -5.38
CA SER A 38 -23.64 -9.79 -6.03
C SER A 38 -23.50 -11.04 -5.13
N SER A 39 -22.96 -10.95 -3.90
CA SER A 39 -22.83 -12.13 -3.03
C SER A 39 -22.66 -11.81 -1.54
N HIS A 40 -23.28 -12.64 -0.68
CA HIS A 40 -23.20 -12.56 0.79
C HIS A 40 -21.92 -13.17 1.41
N ILE A 41 -20.94 -13.59 0.61
CA ILE A 41 -19.71 -14.21 1.11
C ILE A 41 -18.64 -13.12 1.28
N LYS A 42 -18.28 -12.81 2.53
CA LYS A 42 -17.17 -11.90 2.86
C LYS A 42 -15.83 -12.57 2.51
N SER A 43 -15.36 -12.43 1.27
CA SER A 43 -13.96 -12.73 0.95
C SER A 43 -13.05 -11.64 1.53
N ILE A 44 -11.99 -12.04 2.23
CA ILE A 44 -10.94 -11.12 2.70
C ILE A 44 -10.20 -10.63 1.44
N SER A 45 -10.15 -9.32 1.21
CA SER A 45 -9.47 -8.80 0.04
C SER A 45 -7.95 -8.97 0.18
N LEU A 46 -7.25 -9.09 -0.95
CA LEU A 46 -5.78 -9.12 -0.99
C LEU A 46 -5.16 -7.92 -0.26
N LEU A 47 -5.84 -6.77 -0.32
CA LEU A 47 -5.45 -5.56 0.40
C LEU A 47 -5.60 -5.72 1.93
N ASP A 48 -6.72 -6.29 2.39
CA ASP A 48 -6.95 -6.55 3.81
C ASP A 48 -5.92 -7.55 4.37
N PHE A 49 -5.60 -8.60 3.60
CA PHE A 49 -4.56 -9.56 3.98
C PHE A 49 -3.20 -8.88 4.12
N PHE A 50 -2.80 -8.07 3.12
CA PHE A 50 -1.54 -7.32 3.19
C PHE A 50 -1.48 -6.44 4.43
N ILE A 51 -2.49 -5.61 4.66
CA ILE A 51 -2.53 -4.66 5.79
C ILE A 51 -2.44 -5.39 7.13
N ASN A 52 -3.09 -6.54 7.27
CA ASN A 52 -3.07 -7.32 8.50
C ASN A 52 -1.75 -8.08 8.74
N SER A 53 -0.94 -8.27 7.69
CA SER A 53 0.40 -8.87 7.81
C SER A 53 1.49 -7.87 8.25
N LEU A 54 1.21 -6.56 8.18
CA LEU A 54 2.16 -5.52 8.54
C LEU A 54 2.28 -5.36 10.06
N SER A 55 3.50 -5.08 10.55
CA SER A 55 3.68 -4.56 11.91
C SER A 55 2.99 -3.20 12.07
N GLU A 56 2.65 -2.82 13.30
CA GLU A 56 1.92 -1.58 13.61
C GLU A 56 2.49 -0.31 12.98
N ASP A 57 3.81 -0.12 12.98
CA ASP A 57 4.45 1.05 12.34
C ASP A 57 4.13 1.14 10.84
N TYR A 58 4.37 0.05 10.11
CA TYR A 58 4.14 -0.03 8.68
C TYR A 58 2.65 0.03 8.34
N LYS A 59 1.81 -0.60 9.17
CA LYS A 59 0.36 -0.54 9.06
C LYS A 59 -0.15 0.89 9.19
N LYS A 60 0.34 1.64 10.19
CA LYS A 60 0.02 3.06 10.39
C LYS A 60 0.45 3.89 9.18
N ILE A 61 1.70 3.75 8.73
CA ILE A 61 2.19 4.45 7.53
C ILE A 61 1.33 4.14 6.30
N PHE A 62 0.96 2.88 6.10
CA PHE A 62 0.17 2.46 4.95
C PHE A 62 -1.23 3.07 4.98
N ILE A 63 -1.91 2.99 6.11
CA ILE A 63 -3.27 3.51 6.29
C ILE A 63 -3.30 5.02 6.08
N GLU A 64 -2.41 5.78 6.74
CA GLU A 64 -2.40 7.24 6.64
C GLU A 64 -2.06 7.70 5.21
N ASN A 65 -1.10 7.07 4.54
CA ASN A 65 -0.70 7.51 3.19
C ASN A 65 -1.66 7.07 2.07
N PHE A 66 -2.16 5.84 2.12
CA PHE A 66 -2.78 5.21 0.94
C PHE A 66 -4.28 4.97 1.10
N ILE A 67 -4.78 4.83 2.33
CA ILE A 67 -6.19 4.55 2.61
C ILE A 67 -6.93 5.82 3.00
N LYS A 68 -6.47 6.51 4.06
CA LYS A 68 -7.07 7.77 4.53
C LYS A 68 -6.64 8.96 3.69
N LYS A 69 -5.43 8.92 3.13
CA LYS A 69 -4.78 10.04 2.43
C LYS A 69 -4.69 11.26 3.34
N GLU A 70 -3.99 11.10 4.47
CA GLU A 70 -3.77 12.16 5.45
C GLU A 70 -3.29 13.45 4.77
N SER A 71 -3.97 14.53 5.12
CA SER A 71 -3.80 15.89 4.60
C SER A 71 -2.58 16.59 5.17
N ASN A 72 -2.21 16.30 6.43
CA ASN A 72 -1.03 16.88 7.07
C ASN A 72 0.23 16.18 6.56
N PRO A 73 1.11 16.84 5.78
CA PRO A 73 2.31 16.20 5.25
C PRO A 73 3.33 15.84 6.34
N TYR A 74 3.16 16.31 7.58
CA TYR A 74 4.08 16.14 8.70
C TYR A 74 3.55 15.23 9.81
N TRP A 75 2.40 14.57 9.62
CA TRP A 75 1.78 13.69 10.63
C TRP A 75 2.74 12.65 11.23
N TYR A 76 3.74 12.22 10.47
CA TYR A 76 4.71 11.23 10.90
C TYR A 76 5.65 11.73 12.01
N LEU A 77 5.81 13.04 12.17
CA LEU A 77 6.72 13.63 13.17
C LEU A 77 6.30 13.32 14.60
N ASP A 78 5.02 13.01 14.82
CA ASP A 78 4.50 12.61 16.13
C ASP A 78 4.99 11.21 16.57
N ASN A 79 5.60 10.45 15.65
CA ASN A 79 5.97 9.04 15.87
C ASN A 79 7.44 8.76 15.51
N TRP A 80 7.95 9.39 14.46
CA TRP A 80 9.29 9.13 13.94
C TRP A 80 9.96 10.40 13.43
N SER A 81 11.29 10.41 13.49
CA SER A 81 12.08 11.41 12.75
C SER A 81 11.85 11.28 11.24
N LYS A 82 12.04 12.38 10.51
CA LYS A 82 11.93 12.43 9.04
C LYS A 82 12.69 11.29 8.36
N ASN A 83 13.95 11.08 8.73
CA ASN A 83 14.78 10.04 8.13
C ASN A 83 14.27 8.62 8.42
N ALA A 84 13.83 8.36 9.66
CA ALA A 84 13.27 7.06 10.01
C ALA A 84 11.96 6.78 9.25
N TYR A 85 11.09 7.78 9.16
CA TYR A 85 9.86 7.69 8.38
C TYR A 85 10.12 7.38 6.91
N TYR A 86 10.99 8.13 6.21
CA TYR A 86 11.24 7.89 4.79
C TYR A 86 11.92 6.55 4.51
N LYS A 87 12.78 6.06 5.42
CA LYS A 87 13.32 4.69 5.33
C LYS A 87 12.21 3.64 5.43
N LYS A 88 11.31 3.78 6.42
CA LYS A 88 10.16 2.89 6.59
C LYS A 88 9.21 2.94 5.39
N LEU A 89 8.89 4.14 4.90
CA LEU A 89 8.02 4.33 3.75
C LEU A 89 8.62 3.69 2.48
N ASN A 90 9.91 3.87 2.23
CA ASN A 90 10.56 3.26 1.06
C ASN A 90 10.54 1.73 1.13
N TYR A 91 10.84 1.17 2.30
CA TYR A 91 10.74 -0.28 2.53
C TYR A 91 9.31 -0.79 2.29
N LEU A 92 8.32 -0.16 2.92
CA LEU A 92 6.91 -0.51 2.81
C LEU A 92 6.43 -0.51 1.35
N VAL A 93 6.81 0.51 0.60
CA VAL A 93 6.43 0.67 -0.80
C VAL A 93 7.01 -0.47 -1.66
N ASN A 94 8.29 -0.82 -1.44
CA ASN A 94 8.91 -1.95 -2.14
C ASN A 94 8.28 -3.29 -1.74
N LEU A 95 8.02 -3.49 -0.46
CA LEU A 95 7.36 -4.69 0.06
C LEU A 95 5.97 -4.88 -0.56
N PHE A 96 5.20 -3.80 -0.69
CA PHE A 96 3.89 -3.88 -1.33
C PHE A 96 3.99 -4.28 -2.81
N ILE A 97 4.96 -3.74 -3.54
CA ILE A 97 5.18 -4.11 -4.95
C ILE A 97 5.52 -5.59 -5.06
N GLU A 98 6.39 -6.11 -4.19
CA GLU A 98 6.69 -7.55 -4.15
C GLU A 98 5.44 -8.38 -3.85
N TYR A 99 4.67 -7.97 -2.84
CA TYR A 99 3.45 -8.67 -2.44
C TYR A 99 2.43 -8.80 -3.60
N VAL A 100 2.15 -7.71 -4.32
CA VAL A 100 1.17 -7.72 -5.42
C VAL A 100 1.60 -8.57 -6.61
N TYR A 101 2.90 -8.78 -6.81
CA TYR A 101 3.41 -9.58 -7.93
C TYR A 101 3.68 -11.04 -7.56
N CYS A 102 3.83 -11.35 -6.28
CA CYS A 102 3.98 -12.73 -5.79
C CYS A 102 2.64 -13.39 -5.42
N ALA A 103 1.57 -12.63 -5.21
CA ALA A 103 0.24 -13.12 -4.84
C ALA A 103 -0.67 -13.33 -6.04
#